data_AF-A0AAN8ZQ78-F1
#
_entry.id   AF-A0AAN8ZQ78-F1
#
_cell.length_a   1.000
_cell.length_b   1.000
_cell.length_c   1.000
_cell.angle_alpha   90.00
_cell.angle_beta   90.00
_cell.angle_gamma   90.00
#
_symmetry.space_group_name_H-M   'P 1'
#
loop_
_entity.id
_entity.type
_entity.pdbx_description
1 polymer ?
#
loop_
_entity_poly.entity_id
_entity_poly.type
_entity_poly.pdbx_seq_one_letter_code
_entity_poly.pdbx_strand_id
1 'polypeptide(L)'
;GSSFAVYSMLTTKATKKALLEAIATNPFQDYESFSSKVLHDDPVNVYLTDLCKLACLASVESHILMLRAFVIGLHDPISRELRVMVNVGSGSLSVIVDRTRPLMSEFVERPVVAVAGGAAQGVAVLPIC
;
A
#
# COMPACT_ATOMS: atom_id res chain seq x y z
N GLY A 1 29.90 -42.60 1.90
CA GLY A 1 30.02 -41.86 0.63
C GLY A 1 28.76 -41.90 -0.22
N SER A 2 27.57 -41.74 0.35
CA SER A 2 26.28 -41.85 -0.36
C SER A 2 25.54 -40.50 -0.52
N SER A 3 25.95 -39.44 0.17
CA SER A 3 25.29 -38.13 0.10
C SER A 3 25.66 -37.35 -1.18
N PHE A 4 26.83 -37.59 -1.76
CA PHE A 4 27.27 -36.89 -2.98
C PHE A 4 26.59 -37.39 -4.26
N ALA A 5 26.09 -38.64 -4.28
CA ALA A 5 25.39 -39.23 -5.43
C ALA A 5 23.98 -38.65 -5.63
N VAL A 6 23.35 -38.16 -4.56
CA VAL A 6 22.02 -37.52 -4.63
C VAL A 6 22.11 -36.21 -5.41
N TYR A 7 23.18 -35.43 -5.24
CA TYR A 7 23.39 -34.19 -6.00
C TYR A 7 23.54 -34.43 -7.51
N SER A 8 24.13 -35.56 -7.93
CA SER A 8 24.22 -35.92 -9.35
C SER A 8 22.90 -36.40 -9.98
N MET A 9 21.92 -36.86 -9.19
CA MET A 9 20.60 -37.26 -9.67
C MET A 9 19.61 -36.08 -9.81
N LEU A 10 19.89 -34.93 -9.19
CA LEU A 10 19.09 -33.70 -9.33
C LEU A 10 19.36 -32.94 -10.65
N THR A 11 20.13 -33.52 -11.57
CA THR A 11 20.57 -32.91 -12.85
C THR A 11 19.47 -32.84 -13.91
N THR A 12 18.28 -33.38 -13.64
CA THR A 12 17.14 -33.23 -14.56
C THR A 12 16.64 -31.78 -14.52
N LYS A 13 16.49 -31.18 -15.69
CA LYS A 13 15.89 -29.84 -15.90
C LYS A 13 14.57 -29.67 -15.12
N ALA A 14 13.84 -30.77 -14.91
CA ALA A 14 12.62 -30.84 -14.10
C ALA A 14 12.85 -30.53 -12.62
N THR A 15 13.91 -31.05 -12.00
CA THR A 15 14.20 -30.80 -10.58
C THR A 15 14.64 -29.36 -10.37
N LYS A 16 15.48 -28.83 -11.27
CA LYS A 16 15.86 -27.41 -11.27
C LYS A 16 14.64 -26.50 -11.49
N LYS A 17 13.71 -26.88 -12.38
CA LYS A 17 12.46 -26.16 -12.61
C LYS A 17 11.55 -26.19 -11.39
N ALA A 18 11.34 -27.36 -10.77
CA ALA A 18 10.54 -27.50 -9.56
C ALA A 18 11.14 -26.73 -8.38
N LEU A 19 12.47 -26.69 -8.26
CA LEU A 19 13.15 -25.90 -7.23
C LEU A 19 12.99 -24.41 -7.49
N LEU A 20 13.12 -23.98 -8.76
CA LEU A 20 12.86 -22.59 -9.15
C LEU A 20 11.39 -22.20 -8.94
N GLU A 21 10.43 -23.09 -9.21
CA GLU A 21 9.00 -22.85 -8.96
C GLU A 21 8.68 -22.83 -7.46
N ALA A 22 9.34 -23.67 -6.66
CA ALA A 22 9.17 -23.69 -5.20
C ALA A 22 9.81 -22.49 -4.50
N ILE A 23 10.84 -21.88 -5.10
CA ILE A 23 11.53 -20.68 -4.60
C ILE A 23 10.99 -19.40 -5.24
N ALA A 24 10.34 -19.50 -6.40
CA ALA A 24 9.75 -18.36 -7.09
C ALA A 24 8.70 -17.72 -6.18
N THR A 25 8.87 -16.42 -5.95
CA THR A 25 7.90 -15.61 -5.22
C THR A 25 6.57 -15.67 -5.95
N ASN A 26 5.49 -16.02 -5.23
CA ASN A 26 4.15 -16.08 -5.80
C ASN A 26 3.62 -14.64 -5.95
N PRO A 27 3.50 -14.10 -7.17
CA PRO A 27 3.11 -12.70 -7.36
C PRO A 27 1.72 -12.38 -6.83
N PHE A 28 0.83 -13.37 -6.75
CA PHE A 28 -0.51 -13.20 -6.16
C PHE A 28 -0.42 -13.05 -4.64
N GLN A 29 0.41 -13.86 -3.98
CA GLN A 29 0.62 -13.79 -2.54
C GLN A 29 1.35 -12.49 -2.13
N ASP A 30 2.31 -12.03 -2.95
CA ASP A 30 2.99 -10.75 -2.74
C ASP A 30 2.02 -9.57 -2.90
N TYR A 31 1.14 -9.63 -3.92
CA TYR A 31 0.10 -8.61 -4.12
C TYR A 31 -0.94 -8.60 -2.99
N GLU A 32 -1.41 -9.76 -2.53
CA GLU A 32 -2.33 -9.85 -1.38
C GLU A 32 -1.71 -9.30 -0.10
N SER A 33 -0.44 -9.65 0.15
CA SER A 33 0.33 -9.13 1.29
C SER A 33 0.57 -7.63 1.19
N PHE A 34 0.75 -7.08 -0.01
CA PHE A 34 0.90 -5.64 -0.22
C PHE A 34 -0.42 -4.88 -0.14
N SER A 35 -1.49 -5.40 -0.75
CA SER A 35 -2.81 -4.74 -0.82
C SER A 35 -3.53 -4.66 0.52
N SER A 36 -3.19 -5.53 1.46
CA SER A 36 -3.63 -5.44 2.84
C SER A 36 -2.89 -4.37 3.66
N LYS A 37 -1.75 -3.86 3.16
CA LYS A 37 -1.03 -2.77 3.80
C LYS A 37 -1.66 -1.43 3.45
N VAL A 38 -2.13 -0.73 4.47
CA VAL A 38 -2.42 0.70 4.37
C VAL A 38 -1.18 1.46 4.79
N LEU A 39 -0.83 2.53 4.08
CA LEU A 39 0.34 3.37 4.38
C LEU A 39 0.29 4.05 5.75
N HIS A 40 -0.73 3.79 6.57
CA HIS A 40 -0.91 4.33 7.91
C HIS A 40 0.10 3.76 8.93
N ASP A 41 0.43 2.47 8.80
CA ASP A 41 1.25 1.76 9.80
C ASP A 41 2.74 1.75 9.45
N ASP A 42 3.06 1.94 8.16
CA ASP A 42 4.42 1.89 7.64
C ASP A 42 4.95 3.29 7.27
N PRO A 43 6.26 3.54 7.46
CA PRO A 43 6.89 4.74 6.93
C PRO A 43 6.72 4.82 5.40
N VAL A 44 6.50 6.02 4.87
CA VAL A 44 6.34 6.29 3.43
C VAL A 44 7.41 5.60 2.57
N ASN A 45 8.67 5.62 3.03
CA ASN A 45 9.79 5.00 2.33
C ASN A 45 9.72 3.47 2.28
N VAL A 46 9.21 2.83 3.35
CA VAL A 46 9.03 1.37 3.42
C VAL A 46 7.94 0.96 2.46
N TYR A 47 6.80 1.65 2.47
CA TYR A 47 5.71 1.39 1.53
C TYR A 47 6.15 1.59 0.07
N LEU A 48 6.86 2.67 -0.24
CA LEU A 48 7.41 2.91 -1.58
C LEU A 48 8.36 1.79 -2.01
N THR A 49 9.21 1.34 -1.11
CA THR A 49 10.15 0.26 -1.38
C THR A 49 9.38 -1.03 -1.73
N ASP A 50 8.34 -1.35 -0.99
CA ASP A 50 7.51 -2.53 -1.25
C ASP A 50 6.68 -2.40 -2.52
N LEU A 51 6.15 -1.22 -2.82
CA LEU A 51 5.47 -0.93 -4.09
C LEU A 51 6.42 -1.08 -5.28
N CYS A 52 7.66 -0.59 -5.17
CA CYS A 52 8.68 -0.75 -6.20
C CYS A 52 9.04 -2.22 -6.42
N LYS A 53 9.20 -3.01 -5.34
CA LYS A 53 9.43 -4.46 -5.45
C LYS A 53 8.27 -5.14 -6.18
N LEU A 54 7.04 -4.81 -5.81
CA LEU A 54 5.84 -5.37 -6.46
C LEU A 54 5.76 -4.97 -7.95
N ALA A 55 6.08 -3.72 -8.27
CA ALA A 55 6.15 -3.24 -9.64
C ALA A 55 7.22 -3.99 -10.46
N CYS A 56 8.40 -4.23 -9.88
CA CYS A 56 9.45 -5.04 -10.52
C CYS A 56 9.01 -6.48 -10.75
N LEU A 57 8.34 -7.11 -9.78
CA LEU A 57 7.83 -8.49 -9.92
C LEU A 57 6.73 -8.59 -11.00
N ALA A 58 5.91 -7.56 -11.13
CA ALA A 58 4.85 -7.47 -12.13
C ALA A 58 5.32 -6.89 -13.48
N SER A 59 6.62 -6.60 -13.64
CA SER A 59 7.20 -5.94 -14.84
C SER A 59 6.46 -4.64 -15.22
N VAL A 60 6.04 -3.87 -14.22
CA VAL A 60 5.35 -2.59 -14.40
C VAL A 60 6.38 -1.48 -14.56
N GLU A 61 6.55 -1.00 -15.79
CA GLU A 61 7.44 0.12 -16.11
C GLU A 61 6.72 1.48 -16.13
N SER A 62 5.39 1.47 -16.04
CA SER A 62 4.59 2.69 -16.12
C SER A 62 4.67 3.50 -14.83
N HIS A 63 5.44 4.59 -14.88
CA HIS A 63 5.55 5.55 -13.79
C HIS A 63 4.19 6.14 -13.37
N ILE A 64 3.25 6.31 -14.30
CA ILE A 64 1.90 6.80 -13.99
C ILE A 64 1.09 5.77 -13.19
N LEU A 65 1.23 4.48 -13.50
CA LEU A 65 0.56 3.42 -12.74
C LEU A 65 1.15 3.30 -11.34
N MET A 66 2.48 3.39 -11.19
CA MET A 66 3.12 3.42 -9.88
C MET A 66 2.66 4.59 -9.03
N LEU A 67 2.55 5.77 -9.63
CA LEU A 67 2.13 6.99 -8.94
C LEU A 67 0.65 6.91 -8.51
N ARG A 68 -0.21 6.34 -9.35
CA ARG A 68 -1.61 6.05 -8.99
C ARG A 68 -1.72 5.01 -7.88
N ALA A 69 -0.93 3.93 -7.96
CA ALA A 69 -0.91 2.89 -6.94
C ALA A 69 -0.47 3.45 -5.57
N PHE A 70 0.58 4.27 -5.57
CA PHE A 70 1.04 4.97 -4.37
C PHE A 70 -0.07 5.84 -3.76
N VAL A 71 -0.74 6.65 -4.58
CA VAL A 71 -1.80 7.55 -4.09
C VAL A 71 -3.04 6.80 -3.60
N ILE A 72 -3.41 5.68 -4.24
CA ILE A 72 -4.54 4.84 -3.81
C ILE A 72 -4.24 4.14 -2.48
N GLY A 73 -2.99 3.82 -2.19
CA GLY A 73 -2.56 3.20 -0.92
C GLY A 73 -2.55 4.13 0.29
N LEU A 74 -2.77 5.43 0.10
CA LEU A 74 -2.81 6.43 1.16
C LEU A 74 -4.18 6.51 1.82
N HIS A 75 -4.20 7.01 3.05
CA HIS A 75 -5.45 7.31 3.76
C HIS A 75 -6.33 8.28 2.95
N ASP A 76 -7.64 8.05 2.95
CA ASP A 76 -8.63 8.70 2.09
C ASP A 76 -8.53 10.23 1.97
N PRO A 77 -8.33 11.01 3.06
CA PRO A 77 -8.16 12.46 2.98
C PRO A 77 -6.91 12.87 2.20
N ILE A 78 -5.79 12.20 2.44
CA ILE A 78 -4.50 12.45 1.77
C ILE A 78 -4.59 11.97 0.32
N SER A 79 -5.15 10.78 0.09
CA SER A 79 -5.36 10.23 -1.25
C SER A 79 -6.19 11.20 -2.11
N ARG A 80 -7.28 11.74 -1.57
CA ARG A 80 -8.17 12.66 -2.29
C ARG A 80 -7.45 13.94 -2.71
N GLU A 81 -6.65 14.54 -1.83
CA GLU A 81 -5.88 15.74 -2.16
C GLU A 81 -4.84 15.45 -3.25
N LEU A 82 -4.10 14.35 -3.11
CA LEU A 82 -3.04 14.03 -4.06
C LEU A 82 -3.60 13.58 -5.42
N ARG A 83 -4.74 12.89 -5.48
CA ARG A 83 -5.41 12.49 -6.75
C ARG A 83 -5.65 13.68 -7.67
N VAL A 84 -6.00 14.84 -7.12
CA VAL A 84 -6.20 16.06 -7.91
C VAL A 84 -4.89 16.47 -8.60
N MET A 85 -3.76 16.45 -7.87
CA MET A 85 -2.45 16.77 -8.47
C MET A 85 -2.00 15.75 -9.52
N VAL A 86 -2.26 14.46 -9.28
CA VAL A 86 -1.94 13.40 -10.24
C VAL A 86 -2.73 13.57 -11.54
N ASN A 87 -4.03 13.86 -11.44
CA ASN A 87 -4.91 13.98 -12.61
C ASN A 87 -4.62 15.23 -13.45
N VAL A 88 -4.11 16.29 -12.84
CA VAL A 88 -3.70 17.52 -13.54
C VAL A 88 -2.31 17.37 -14.21
N GLY A 89 -1.67 16.19 -14.08
CA GLY A 89 -0.41 15.87 -14.77
C GLY A 89 0.83 16.51 -14.17
N SER A 90 0.75 17.00 -12.93
CA SER A 90 1.77 17.88 -12.33
C SER A 90 2.83 17.18 -11.48
N GLY A 91 2.86 15.85 -11.41
CA GLY A 91 3.67 15.15 -10.39
C GLY A 91 4.60 14.09 -10.94
N SER A 92 5.91 14.25 -10.73
CA SER A 92 6.82 13.10 -10.61
C SER A 92 6.55 12.37 -9.28
N LEU A 93 6.96 11.10 -9.16
CA LEU A 93 6.77 10.33 -7.93
C LEU A 93 7.48 11.02 -6.75
N SER A 94 8.66 11.60 -6.98
CA SER A 94 9.39 12.37 -5.96
C SER A 94 8.57 13.53 -5.39
N VAL A 95 7.93 14.33 -6.25
CA VAL A 95 7.11 15.48 -5.82
C VAL A 95 5.91 15.02 -5.00
N ILE A 96 5.28 13.92 -5.40
CA ILE A 96 4.15 13.35 -4.64
C ILE A 96 4.62 12.85 -3.27
N VAL A 97 5.75 12.14 -3.21
CA VAL A 97 6.32 11.62 -1.95
C VAL A 97 6.73 12.73 -0.99
N ASP A 98 7.36 13.78 -1.51
CA ASP A 98 7.74 14.96 -0.72
C ASP A 98 6.53 15.66 -0.13
N ARG A 99 5.40 15.64 -0.82
CA ARG A 99 4.14 16.21 -0.35
C ARG A 99 3.34 15.29 0.57
N THR A 100 3.47 13.97 0.42
CA THR A 100 2.84 12.98 1.30
C THR A 100 3.44 13.01 2.71
N ARG A 101 4.77 13.11 2.83
CA ARG A 101 5.47 13.08 4.13
C ARG A 101 4.93 14.07 5.18
N PRO A 102 4.79 15.38 4.89
CA PRO A 102 4.27 16.34 5.86
C PRO A 102 2.79 16.10 6.18
N LEU A 103 1.97 15.76 5.17
CA LEU A 103 0.55 15.48 5.37
C LEU A 103 0.36 14.31 6.35
N MET A 104 1.13 13.24 6.20
CA MET A 104 1.07 12.13 7.14
C MET A 104 1.44 12.52 8.57
N SER A 105 2.43 13.40 8.75
CA SER A 105 2.78 13.90 10.09
C SER A 105 1.63 14.70 10.73
N GLU A 106 0.91 15.51 9.94
CA GLU A 106 -0.23 16.29 10.43
C GLU A 106 -1.46 15.43 10.77
N PHE A 107 -1.66 14.33 10.04
CA PHE A 107 -2.76 13.38 10.30
C PHE A 107 -2.51 12.47 11.51
N VAL A 108 -1.24 12.17 11.82
CA VAL A 108 -0.87 11.40 13.03
C VAL A 108 -1.07 12.24 14.30
N GLU A 109 -0.88 13.55 14.23
CA GLU A 109 -0.99 14.46 15.38
C GLU A 109 -2.42 14.97 15.63
N ARG A 110 -3.34 14.90 14.66
CA ARG A 110 -4.74 15.26 14.90
C ARG A 110 -5.50 14.08 15.48
N PRO A 111 -5.92 14.09 16.77
CA PRO A 111 -6.96 13.19 17.19
C PRO A 111 -8.19 13.49 16.32
N VAL A 112 -8.80 12.44 15.77
CA VAL A 112 -10.10 12.54 15.10
C VAL A 112 -11.05 13.11 16.14
N VAL A 113 -11.30 14.41 16.07
CA VAL A 113 -12.37 15.05 16.83
C VAL A 113 -13.64 14.49 16.22
N ALA A 114 -14.18 13.46 16.87
CA ALA A 114 -15.53 13.00 16.62
C ALA A 114 -16.44 14.20 16.85
N VAL A 115 -16.86 14.84 15.76
CA VAL A 115 -17.93 15.82 15.79
C VAL A 115 -19.19 15.03 16.08
N ALA A 116 -19.44 14.79 17.37
CA ALA A 116 -20.76 14.50 17.89
C ALA A 116 -21.59 15.78 17.68
N GLY A 117 -22.12 15.92 16.45
CA GLY A 117 -23.08 16.94 16.09
C GLY A 117 -24.40 16.64 16.79
N GLY A 118 -24.50 17.04 18.06
CA GLY A 118 -25.77 17.21 18.74
C GLY A 118 -26.56 18.33 18.07
N ALA A 119 -27.66 17.95 17.43
CA ALA A 119 -28.73 18.85 17.07
C ALA A 119 -30.05 18.27 17.60
N ALA A 120 -30.24 18.37 18.91
CA ALA A 120 -31.54 18.24 19.54
C ALA A 120 -31.81 19.55 20.28
N GLN A 121 -32.44 20.49 19.59
CA GLN A 121 -33.10 21.65 20.19
C GLN A 121 -34.51 21.71 19.61
N GLY A 122 -35.51 21.48 20.46
CA GLY A 122 -36.89 21.40 20.00
C GLY A 122 -37.90 21.11 21.10
N VAL A 123 -37.95 22.00 22.09
CA VAL A 123 -39.15 22.35 22.90
C VAL A 123 -39.60 21.35 23.97
N ALA A 124 -39.40 21.77 25.22
CA ALA A 124 -40.08 21.26 26.40
C ALA A 124 -41.55 21.68 26.40
N VAL A 125 -42.47 20.73 26.62
CA VAL A 125 -43.76 20.94 27.30
C VAL A 125 -44.08 19.68 28.12
N LEU A 126 -43.97 19.79 29.45
CA LEU A 126 -44.59 18.89 30.42
C LEU A 126 -46.07 19.27 30.58
N PRO A 127 -46.96 18.29 30.79
CA PRO A 127 -47.75 18.29 32.03
C PRO A 127 -47.79 16.87 32.64
N ILE A 128 -47.40 16.68 33.90
CA ILE A 128 -48.27 16.66 35.10
C ILE A 128 -49.67 16.05 34.82
N CYS A 129 -49.76 14.72 34.92
CA CYS A 129 -50.67 13.93 35.77
C CYS A 129 -50.47 12.44 35.45
#